data_AF-W7ST38-F1
#
_entry.id   AF-W7ST38-F1
#
_cell.length_a   1.000
_cell.length_b   1.000
_cell.length_c   1.000
_cell.angle_alpha   90.00
_cell.angle_beta   90.00
_cell.angle_gamma   90.00
#
_symmetry.space_group_name_H-M   'P 1'
#
loop_
_entity.id
_entity.type
_entity.pdbx_description
1 polymer ?
#
loop_
_entity_poly.entity_id
_entity_poly.type
_entity_poly.pdbx_seq_one_letter_code
_entity_poly.pdbx_strand_id
1 'polypeptide(L)'
;MLLGNVQFALWSHATHIAQAAASQGLAAARAQDGTAAAGNASARQMLDQLASGPLTGASVNADRSTTAASVRVSGTATSVVLFLRLPVHAEVFWPGREVRPQPSWERVIPLVARRTSPTAAQATCPRRGLTSPPGHQRRGWRWWAAWWRADRGSVAAEVTLVAPFLIMLLVFIAVVIHRGVDARLRLDDAAHEAARAASIQRTSPTAIAAAQSTATSALSSAGVTCQSLAVNTATGGMRPGGMVSVTVSCIVSFGDALILGVPGQKLLAATAVEPIDTWRSVVVNIVGGS
;
A
#
# COMPACT_ATOMS: atom_id res chain seq x y z
N MET A 1 15.07 23.62 9.09
CA MET A 1 15.17 22.51 8.12
C MET A 1 15.25 21.15 8.80
N LEU A 2 16.18 20.91 9.74
CA LEU A 2 16.30 19.62 10.45
C LEU A 2 15.02 19.22 11.21
N LEU A 3 14.43 20.16 11.95
CA LEU A 3 13.15 19.96 12.64
C LEU A 3 11.99 19.64 11.69
N GLY A 4 11.99 20.16 10.46
CA GLY A 4 10.93 19.87 9.48
C GLY A 4 10.97 18.42 8.97
N ASN A 5 12.17 17.87 8.77
CA ASN A 5 12.36 16.48 8.39
C ASN A 5 11.92 15.53 9.53
N VAL A 6 12.26 15.86 10.78
CA VAL A 6 11.81 15.10 11.95
C VAL A 6 10.29 15.14 12.08
N GLN A 7 9.66 16.29 11.88
CA GLN A 7 8.20 16.44 11.93
C GLN A 7 7.50 15.67 10.80
N PHE A 8 8.07 15.64 9.59
CA PHE A 8 7.56 14.83 8.49
C PHE A 8 7.68 13.33 8.77
N ALA A 9 8.82 12.89 9.33
CA ALA A 9 9.01 11.50 9.72
C ALA A 9 8.02 11.07 10.81
N LEU A 10 7.78 11.93 11.82
CA LEU A 10 6.78 11.68 12.87
C LEU A 10 5.36 11.63 12.33
N TRP A 11 5.00 12.52 11.40
CA TRP A 11 3.69 12.51 10.74
C TRP A 11 3.49 11.27 9.86
N SER A 12 4.50 10.88 9.10
CA SER A 12 4.50 9.66 8.29
C SER A 12 4.32 8.41 9.16
N HIS A 13 5.07 8.34 10.27
CA HIS A 13 4.95 7.25 11.23
C HIS A 13 3.56 7.21 11.89
N ALA A 14 3.02 8.37 12.30
CA ALA A 14 1.67 8.48 12.85
C ALA A 14 0.58 8.02 11.86
N THR A 15 0.77 8.30 10.57
CA THR A 15 -0.14 7.85 9.50
C THR A 15 -0.10 6.33 9.32
N HIS A 16 1.08 5.72 9.37
CA HIS A 16 1.23 4.26 9.33
C HIS A 16 0.54 3.57 10.51
N ILE A 17 0.68 4.11 11.73
CA ILE A 17 0.00 3.59 12.93
C ILE A 17 -1.51 3.68 12.77
N ALA A 18 -2.03 4.80 12.25
CA ALA A 18 -3.47 4.98 12.01
C ALA A 18 -4.02 3.99 10.98
N GLN A 19 -3.28 3.71 9.90
CA GLN A 19 -3.67 2.72 8.88
C GLN A 19 -3.67 1.29 9.44
N ALA A 20 -2.67 0.94 10.27
CA ALA A 20 -2.59 -0.37 10.92
C ALA A 20 -3.74 -0.58 11.93
N ALA A 21 -4.03 0.42 12.77
CA ALA A 21 -5.15 0.35 13.70
C ALA A 21 -6.50 0.26 12.98
N ALA A 22 -6.67 1.00 11.87
CA ALA A 22 -7.89 0.96 11.08
C ALA A 22 -8.11 -0.39 10.39
N SER A 23 -7.04 -1.02 9.86
CA SER A 23 -7.14 -2.34 9.21
C SER A 23 -7.44 -3.46 10.22
N GLN A 24 -6.85 -3.42 11.41
CA GLN A 24 -7.15 -4.39 12.47
C GLN A 24 -8.56 -4.20 13.05
N GLY A 25 -8.98 -2.95 13.30
CA GLY A 25 -10.35 -2.66 13.73
C GLY A 25 -11.38 -3.14 12.72
N LEU A 26 -11.08 -2.99 11.43
CA LEU A 26 -11.94 -3.46 10.35
C LEU A 26 -11.96 -5.00 10.26
N ALA A 27 -10.84 -5.69 10.53
CA ALA A 27 -10.79 -7.15 10.60
C ALA A 27 -11.67 -7.68 11.75
N ALA A 28 -11.58 -7.09 12.94
CA ALA A 28 -12.45 -7.42 14.07
C ALA A 28 -13.94 -7.12 13.76
N ALA A 29 -14.20 -6.00 13.08
CA ALA A 29 -15.53 -5.64 12.60
C ALA A 29 -16.03 -6.50 11.43
N ARG A 30 -15.25 -7.43 10.86
CA ARG A 30 -15.69 -8.38 9.83
C ARG A 30 -15.84 -9.82 10.31
N ALA A 31 -15.43 -10.12 11.55
CA ALA A 31 -15.64 -11.44 12.14
C ALA A 31 -17.13 -11.83 12.11
N GLN A 32 -17.41 -13.14 12.07
CA GLN A 32 -18.75 -13.72 11.91
C GLN A 32 -19.78 -13.06 12.86
N ASP A 33 -19.37 -12.78 14.10
CA ASP A 33 -20.15 -12.10 15.15
C ASP A 33 -19.60 -10.71 15.54
N GLY A 34 -18.77 -10.11 14.68
CA GLY A 34 -18.16 -8.81 14.92
C GLY A 34 -19.22 -7.69 15.05
N THR A 35 -18.93 -6.67 15.85
CA THR A 35 -19.78 -5.47 15.96
C THR A 35 -18.95 -4.21 15.73
N ALA A 36 -19.60 -3.08 15.44
CA ALA A 36 -18.94 -1.78 15.39
C ALA A 36 -18.22 -1.48 16.72
N ALA A 37 -18.82 -1.85 17.86
CA ALA A 37 -18.22 -1.71 19.18
C ALA A 37 -16.95 -2.57 19.34
N ALA A 38 -16.96 -3.82 18.85
CA ALA A 38 -15.79 -4.70 18.86
C ALA A 38 -14.65 -4.16 17.95
N GLY A 39 -14.99 -3.61 16.79
CA GLY A 39 -14.03 -2.94 15.90
C GLY A 39 -13.39 -1.72 16.56
N ASN A 40 -14.20 -0.88 17.21
CA ASN A 40 -13.71 0.27 17.99
C ASN A 40 -12.80 -0.15 19.15
N ALA A 41 -13.18 -1.19 19.91
CA ALA A 41 -12.39 -1.67 21.04
C ALA A 41 -11.03 -2.23 20.58
N SER A 42 -11.03 -3.04 19.51
CA SER A 42 -9.81 -3.61 18.93
C SER A 42 -8.85 -2.54 18.40
N ALA A 43 -9.37 -1.57 17.63
CA ALA A 43 -8.57 -0.46 17.13
C ALA A 43 -8.00 0.43 18.26
N ARG A 44 -8.77 0.67 19.34
CA ARG A 44 -8.27 1.38 20.52
C ARG A 44 -7.20 0.60 21.25
N GLN A 45 -7.37 -0.71 21.43
CA GLN A 45 -6.37 -1.55 22.07
C GLN A 45 -5.04 -1.55 21.30
N MET A 46 -5.09 -1.53 19.96
CA MET A 46 -3.87 -1.37 19.17
C MET A 46 -3.28 0.04 19.34
N LEU A 47 -4.10 1.09 19.27
CA LEU A 47 -3.61 2.44 19.52
C LEU A 47 -2.96 2.57 20.90
N ASP A 48 -3.52 1.96 21.94
CA ASP A 48 -3.00 1.98 23.32
C ASP A 48 -1.66 1.22 23.46
N GLN A 49 -1.48 0.10 22.76
CA GLN A 49 -0.20 -0.62 22.70
C GLN A 49 0.89 0.20 21.99
N LEU A 50 0.49 1.06 21.05
CA LEU A 50 1.36 1.97 20.31
C LEU A 50 1.39 3.39 20.91
N ALA A 51 0.62 3.67 21.97
CA ALA A 51 0.32 5.01 22.51
C ALA A 51 1.47 5.65 23.31
N SER A 52 2.59 4.95 23.50
CA SER A 52 3.86 5.60 23.80
C SER A 52 4.45 6.34 22.59
N GLY A 53 3.76 6.31 21.44
CA GLY A 53 4.17 6.85 20.15
C GLY A 53 3.56 8.22 19.78
N PRO A 54 3.79 8.67 18.54
CA PRO A 54 3.61 10.06 18.12
C PRO A 54 2.17 10.50 17.85
N LEU A 55 1.13 9.69 18.09
CA LEU A 55 -0.26 10.06 17.79
C LEU A 55 -0.98 10.54 19.06
N THR A 56 -1.49 11.78 19.04
CA THR A 56 -2.18 12.43 20.17
C THR A 56 -3.63 12.74 19.81
N GLY A 57 -4.52 12.70 20.81
CA GLY A 57 -5.96 13.01 20.61
C GLY A 57 -6.65 12.06 19.62
N ALA A 58 -6.20 10.81 19.55
CA ALA A 58 -6.74 9.84 18.61
C ALA A 58 -8.20 9.49 18.93
N SER A 59 -9.06 9.57 17.93
CA SER A 59 -10.45 9.09 17.98
C SER A 59 -10.66 8.01 16.92
N VAL A 60 -11.40 6.97 17.30
CA VAL A 60 -11.78 5.88 16.42
C VAL A 60 -13.29 5.83 16.33
N ASN A 61 -13.80 5.82 15.10
CA ASN A 61 -15.20 5.58 14.80
C ASN A 61 -15.33 4.42 13.81
N ALA A 62 -15.84 3.30 14.28
CA ALA A 62 -16.24 2.16 13.47
C ALA A 62 -17.74 2.22 13.20
N ASP A 63 -18.11 2.14 11.93
CA ASP A 63 -19.49 2.02 11.46
C ASP A 63 -19.66 0.64 10.81
N ARG A 64 -20.71 -0.08 11.17
CA ARG A 64 -21.04 -1.38 10.57
C ARG A 64 -22.51 -1.36 10.14
N SER A 65 -22.75 -1.63 8.86
CA SER A 65 -24.07 -1.90 8.31
C SER A 65 -24.24 -3.40 8.03
N THR A 66 -25.39 -3.81 7.48
CA THR A 66 -25.66 -5.20 7.11
C THR A 66 -24.79 -5.70 5.95
N THR A 67 -24.26 -4.78 5.14
CA THR A 67 -23.52 -5.08 3.90
C THR A 67 -22.21 -4.33 3.78
N ALA A 68 -21.83 -3.51 4.75
CA ALA A 68 -20.57 -2.76 4.71
C ALA A 68 -20.02 -2.56 6.13
N ALA A 69 -18.71 -2.39 6.22
CA ALA A 69 -18.06 -1.97 7.44
C ALA A 69 -16.98 -0.93 7.10
N SER A 70 -16.90 0.13 7.89
CA SER A 70 -15.85 1.14 7.80
C SER A 70 -15.28 1.46 9.17
N VAL A 71 -13.99 1.74 9.21
CA VAL A 71 -13.32 2.25 10.41
C VAL A 71 -12.56 3.50 10.04
N ARG A 72 -12.85 4.60 10.76
CA ARG A 72 -12.19 5.89 10.63
C ARG A 72 -11.38 6.16 11.88
N VAL A 73 -10.10 6.47 11.69
CA VAL A 73 -9.17 6.89 12.73
C VAL A 73 -8.73 8.32 12.42
N SER A 74 -8.90 9.21 13.39
CA SER A 74 -8.43 10.60 13.31
C SER A 74 -7.59 10.96 14.51
N GLY A 75 -6.58 11.81 14.34
CA GLY A 75 -5.76 12.29 15.44
C GLY A 75 -4.76 13.36 14.97
N THR A 76 -3.83 13.74 15.84
CA THR A 76 -2.77 14.69 15.52
C THR A 76 -1.39 14.12 15.83
N ALA A 77 -0.42 14.37 14.95
CA ALA A 77 0.97 14.00 15.23
C ALA A 77 1.56 14.88 16.36
N THR A 78 2.36 14.28 17.23
CA THR A 78 3.05 14.92 18.37
C THR A 78 4.00 15.97 17.83
N SER A 79 3.81 17.21 18.28
CA SER A 79 4.53 18.36 17.74
C SER A 79 5.80 18.60 18.56
N VAL A 80 6.98 18.27 18.01
CA VAL A 80 8.27 18.65 18.63
C VAL A 80 8.57 20.14 18.40
N VAL A 81 8.03 20.73 17.33
CA VAL A 81 8.09 22.17 17.06
C VAL A 81 6.80 22.83 17.51
N LEU A 82 6.91 23.74 18.48
CA LEU A 82 5.85 24.61 18.97
C LEU A 82 5.21 25.31 17.75
N PHE A 83 3.93 25.00 17.46
CA PHE A 83 3.01 25.60 16.44
C PHE A 83 2.59 24.79 15.19
N LEU A 84 3.14 23.62 14.85
CA LEU A 84 2.61 22.81 13.74
C LEU A 84 1.96 21.50 14.21
N ARG A 85 0.63 21.50 14.30
CA ARG A 85 -0.19 20.28 14.47
C ARG A 85 -0.58 19.78 13.09
N LEU A 86 -0.02 18.65 12.67
CA LEU A 86 -0.44 18.00 11.43
C LEU A 86 -1.57 17.00 11.73
N PRO A 87 -2.75 17.15 11.11
CA PRO A 87 -3.83 16.20 11.25
C PRO A 87 -3.47 14.89 10.53
N VAL A 88 -3.91 13.78 11.11
CA VAL A 88 -3.83 12.44 10.53
C VAL A 88 -5.25 11.92 10.38
N HIS A 89 -5.58 11.49 9.17
CA HIS A 89 -6.86 10.87 8.83
C HIS A 89 -6.59 9.57 8.08
N ALA A 90 -7.12 8.47 8.60
CA ALA A 90 -7.12 7.18 7.92
C ALA A 90 -8.54 6.63 7.94
N GLU A 91 -9.07 6.27 6.78
CA GLU A 91 -10.32 5.55 6.66
C GLU A 91 -10.10 4.30 5.82
N VAL A 92 -10.59 3.17 6.33
CA VAL A 92 -10.55 1.90 5.60
C VAL A 92 -11.99 1.43 5.44
N PHE A 93 -12.40 1.31 4.18
CA PHE A 93 -13.73 0.88 3.79
C PHE A 93 -13.67 -0.55 3.26
N TRP A 94 -14.64 -1.37 3.68
CA TRP A 94 -14.88 -2.66 3.06
C TRP A 94 -16.28 -2.67 2.41
N PRO A 95 -16.35 -2.75 1.08
CA PRO A 95 -17.60 -3.13 0.44
C PRO A 95 -17.86 -4.58 0.82
N GLY A 96 -18.93 -4.84 1.59
CA GLY A 96 -19.38 -6.21 1.74
C GLY A 96 -19.85 -6.71 0.38
N ARG A 97 -19.78 -8.03 0.24
CA ARG A 97 -20.16 -8.80 -0.95
C ARG A 97 -21.36 -8.13 -1.62
N GLU A 98 -21.18 -7.62 -2.84
CA GLU A 98 -22.28 -7.26 -3.71
C GLU A 98 -23.07 -8.56 -3.92
N VAL A 99 -24.10 -8.78 -3.10
CA VAL A 99 -25.14 -9.75 -3.43
C VAL A 99 -25.86 -9.10 -4.59
N ARG A 100 -25.41 -9.40 -5.80
CA ARG A 100 -26.20 -9.17 -7.01
C ARG A 100 -27.50 -9.94 -6.77
N PRO A 101 -28.66 -9.30 -6.56
CA PRO A 101 -29.90 -10.04 -6.65
C PRO A 101 -29.94 -10.57 -8.08
N GLN A 102 -29.87 -11.89 -8.27
CA GLN A 102 -30.18 -12.45 -9.58
C GLN A 102 -31.64 -12.13 -9.85
N PRO A 103 -31.94 -11.25 -10.82
CA PRO A 103 -33.32 -10.97 -11.12
C PRO A 103 -33.92 -12.23 -11.77
N SER A 104 -35.11 -12.63 -11.31
CA SER A 104 -35.71 -13.93 -11.64
C SER A 104 -35.98 -14.19 -13.13
N TRP A 105 -35.83 -13.18 -14.00
CA TRP A 105 -36.03 -13.29 -15.44
C TRP A 105 -34.90 -14.06 -16.17
N GLU A 106 -33.73 -14.26 -15.57
CA GLU A 106 -32.63 -15.04 -16.18
C GLU A 106 -32.88 -16.56 -16.20
N ARG A 107 -33.92 -17.05 -15.53
CA ARG A 107 -34.36 -18.46 -15.62
C ARG A 107 -35.11 -18.82 -16.90
N VAL A 108 -35.43 -17.84 -17.77
CA VAL A 108 -36.36 -18.04 -18.90
C VAL A 108 -35.70 -17.83 -20.27
N ILE A 109 -34.39 -17.56 -20.35
CA ILE A 109 -33.76 -17.29 -21.66
C ILE A 109 -33.30 -18.61 -22.30
N PRO A 110 -33.90 -19.05 -23.42
CA PRO A 110 -33.37 -20.18 -24.17
C PRO A 110 -32.04 -19.81 -24.84
N LEU A 111 -31.19 -20.82 -25.02
CA LEU A 111 -29.90 -20.81 -25.72
C LEU A 111 -30.00 -20.43 -27.20
N VAL A 112 -30.45 -19.21 -27.54
CA VAL A 112 -30.45 -18.70 -28.93
C VAL A 112 -30.12 -17.21 -28.94
N ALA A 113 -28.91 -16.83 -28.54
CA ALA A 113 -28.32 -15.52 -28.90
C ALA A 113 -26.83 -15.44 -28.52
N ARG A 114 -26.01 -16.45 -28.86
CA ARG A 114 -24.57 -16.23 -29.04
C ARG A 114 -24.32 -16.03 -30.52
N ARG A 115 -24.56 -14.82 -31.02
CA ARG A 115 -24.01 -14.42 -32.32
C ARG A 115 -23.84 -12.91 -32.35
N THR A 116 -22.63 -12.53 -32.78
CA THR A 116 -22.15 -11.20 -33.17
C THR A 116 -21.97 -10.18 -32.04
N SER A 117 -20.74 -10.12 -31.53
CA SER A 117 -20.16 -8.91 -30.94
C SER A 117 -19.96 -7.88 -32.06
N PRO A 118 -20.61 -6.70 -32.04
CA PRO A 118 -20.13 -5.56 -32.79
C PRO A 118 -19.03 -4.87 -31.98
N THR A 119 -17.94 -4.57 -32.66
CA THR A 119 -16.84 -3.71 -32.21
C THR A 119 -17.41 -2.38 -31.75
N ALA A 120 -17.62 -2.23 -30.44
CA ALA A 120 -18.10 -0.99 -29.84
C ALA A 120 -16.96 0.02 -29.81
N ALA A 121 -17.03 0.96 -30.76
CA ALA A 121 -16.30 2.21 -30.74
C ALA A 121 -16.37 2.86 -29.35
N GLN A 122 -15.22 3.38 -28.90
CA GLN A 122 -15.06 4.11 -27.66
C GLN A 122 -15.92 5.38 -27.74
N ALA A 123 -17.15 5.30 -27.23
CA ALA A 123 -18.02 6.46 -27.03
C ALA A 123 -17.50 7.23 -25.81
N THR A 124 -16.70 8.27 -26.07
CA THR A 124 -16.32 9.28 -25.09
C THR A 124 -17.59 9.91 -24.51
N CYS A 125 -17.84 9.70 -23.21
CA CYS A 125 -18.90 10.43 -22.51
C CYS A 125 -18.61 11.93 -22.57
N PRO A 126 -19.58 12.78 -22.99
CA PRO A 126 -19.40 14.22 -22.92
C PRO A 126 -19.36 14.64 -21.46
N ARG A 127 -18.21 15.19 -21.03
CA ARG A 127 -18.05 15.85 -19.73
C ARG A 127 -19.08 16.98 -19.60
N ARG A 128 -20.18 16.70 -18.90
CA ARG A 128 -21.09 17.73 -18.40
C ARG A 128 -20.33 18.51 -17.34
N GLY A 129 -19.99 19.76 -17.66
CA GLY A 129 -19.20 20.64 -16.81
C GLY A 129 -19.86 20.86 -15.46
N LEU A 130 -19.22 20.37 -14.39
CA LEU A 130 -19.50 20.86 -13.05
C LEU A 130 -18.85 22.24 -12.93
N THR A 131 -19.68 23.26 -12.82
CA THR A 131 -19.30 24.60 -12.41
C THR A 131 -18.77 24.53 -10.97
N SER A 132 -17.47 24.80 -10.82
CA SER A 132 -16.83 24.95 -9.51
C SER A 132 -17.42 26.14 -8.76
N PRO A 133 -17.65 26.04 -7.44
CA PRO A 133 -18.08 27.16 -6.61
C PRO A 133 -16.96 28.22 -6.48
N PRO A 134 -17.29 29.50 -6.27
CA PRO A 134 -16.29 30.55 -6.13
C PRO A 134 -15.69 30.57 -4.72
N GLY A 135 -14.36 30.67 -4.68
CA GLY A 135 -13.66 31.57 -3.76
C GLY A 135 -13.51 31.13 -2.29
N HIS A 136 -12.45 30.37 -2.00
CA HIS A 136 -11.67 30.62 -0.78
C HIS A 136 -10.27 31.13 -1.12
N GLN A 137 -10.06 32.36 -0.69
CA GLN A 137 -8.91 33.24 -0.77
C GLN A 137 -7.53 32.57 -0.87
N ARG A 138 -6.87 32.83 -2.00
CA ARG A 138 -5.41 32.87 -2.17
C ARG A 138 -4.77 33.98 -1.31
N ARG A 139 -4.86 33.89 0.02
CA ARG A 139 -4.19 34.84 0.96
C ARG A 139 -2.79 34.40 1.38
N GLY A 140 -2.40 33.15 1.17
CA GLY A 140 -1.08 32.64 1.57
C GLY A 140 0.08 33.12 0.70
N TRP A 141 -0.09 33.19 -0.63
CA TRP A 141 1.05 33.40 -1.54
C TRP A 141 1.68 34.79 -1.51
N ARG A 142 0.91 35.83 -1.14
CA ARG A 142 1.44 37.21 -1.10
C ARG A 142 2.33 37.48 0.12
N TRP A 143 2.12 36.76 1.22
CA TRP A 143 2.90 36.94 2.44
C TRP A 143 4.27 36.25 2.35
N TRP A 144 4.33 35.08 1.71
CA TRP A 144 5.59 34.38 1.43
C TRP A 144 6.50 35.17 0.48
N ALA A 145 5.92 35.80 -0.55
CA ALA A 145 6.67 36.66 -1.47
C ALA A 145 7.09 38.02 -0.87
N ALA A 146 6.53 38.42 0.28
CA ALA A 146 6.92 39.61 1.02
C ALA A 146 8.05 39.31 2.03
N TRP A 147 8.02 38.12 2.66
CA TRP A 147 9.09 37.67 3.55
C TRP A 147 10.42 37.48 2.80
N TRP A 148 10.38 37.00 1.55
CA TRP A 148 11.58 36.85 0.69
C TRP A 148 12.21 38.18 0.22
N ARG A 149 11.58 39.33 0.45
CA ARG A 149 12.05 40.63 -0.04
C ARG A 149 12.60 41.57 1.04
N ALA A 150 12.66 41.12 2.29
CA ALA A 150 13.07 41.95 3.42
C ALA A 150 14.55 41.86 3.81
N ASP A 151 15.37 41.03 3.16
CA ASP A 151 16.81 40.97 3.44
C ASP A 151 17.62 41.68 2.33
N ARG A 152 18.05 42.92 2.62
CA ARG A 152 19.12 43.57 1.87
C ARG A 152 20.41 43.55 2.69
N GLY A 153 21.46 43.08 2.04
CA GLY A 153 22.84 43.43 2.37
C GLY A 153 23.74 42.23 2.61
N SER A 154 24.65 41.97 1.66
CA SER A 154 25.75 40.98 1.66
C SER A 154 25.46 39.50 1.38
N VAL A 155 24.29 38.93 1.72
CA VAL A 155 24.09 37.47 1.53
C VAL A 155 23.51 37.07 0.15
N ALA A 156 22.95 38.02 -0.60
CA ALA A 156 22.29 37.74 -1.88
C ALA A 156 23.25 37.22 -2.96
N ALA A 157 24.52 37.65 -2.96
CA ALA A 157 25.51 37.19 -3.95
C ALA A 157 25.97 35.75 -3.68
N GLU A 158 26.19 35.38 -2.42
CA GLU A 158 26.58 34.02 -2.03
C GLU A 158 25.44 33.02 -2.24
N VAL A 159 24.20 33.42 -1.93
CA VAL A 159 23.01 32.56 -2.12
C VAL A 159 22.76 32.27 -3.60
N THR A 160 23.10 33.16 -4.53
CA THR A 160 22.89 32.90 -5.96
C THR A 160 23.79 31.78 -6.48
N LEU A 161 24.97 31.60 -5.88
CA LEU A 161 25.91 30.52 -6.19
C LEU A 161 25.62 29.25 -5.37
N VAL A 162 25.28 29.39 -4.09
CA VAL A 162 25.04 28.26 -3.19
C VAL A 162 23.66 27.64 -3.42
N ALA A 163 22.63 28.42 -3.76
CA ALA A 163 21.29 27.91 -3.96
C ALA A 163 21.17 26.82 -5.04
N PRO A 164 21.70 26.96 -6.27
CA PRO A 164 21.60 25.88 -7.26
C PRO A 164 22.35 24.62 -6.80
N PHE A 165 23.48 24.78 -6.11
CA PHE A 165 24.25 23.64 -5.58
C PHE A 165 23.52 22.93 -4.44
N LEU A 166 22.91 23.70 -3.54
CA LEU A 166 22.12 23.18 -2.42
C LEU A 166 20.82 22.54 -2.92
N ILE A 167 20.16 23.12 -3.93
CA ILE A 167 18.99 22.51 -4.60
C ILE A 167 19.41 21.20 -5.29
N MET A 168 20.51 21.18 -6.04
CA MET A 168 21.02 19.97 -6.68
C MET A 168 21.35 18.89 -5.64
N LEU A 169 22.00 19.26 -4.53
CA LEU A 169 22.30 18.37 -3.42
C LEU A 169 21.03 17.81 -2.77
N LEU A 170 20.02 18.66 -2.52
CA LEU A 170 18.74 18.23 -1.94
C LEU A 170 17.97 17.31 -2.89
N VAL A 171 17.95 17.60 -4.20
CA VAL A 171 17.35 16.73 -5.21
C VAL A 171 18.09 15.41 -5.30
N PHE A 172 19.43 15.42 -5.25
CA PHE A 172 20.25 14.21 -5.25
C PHE A 172 19.93 13.33 -4.03
N ILE A 173 19.92 13.93 -2.82
CA ILE A 173 19.55 13.23 -1.59
C ILE A 173 18.12 12.68 -1.69
N ALA A 174 17.16 13.48 -2.18
CA ALA A 174 15.78 13.06 -2.34
C ALA A 174 15.65 11.88 -3.33
N VAL A 175 16.36 11.90 -4.46
CA VAL A 175 16.37 10.81 -5.45
C VAL A 175 17.01 9.55 -4.88
N VAL A 176 18.11 9.67 -4.12
CA VAL A 176 18.77 8.52 -3.48
C VAL A 176 17.87 7.88 -2.42
N ILE A 177 17.22 8.69 -1.58
CA ILE A 177 16.26 8.19 -0.57
C ILE A 177 15.06 7.55 -1.26
N HIS A 178 14.49 8.20 -2.28
CA HIS A 178 13.33 7.70 -3.01
C HIS A 178 13.62 6.35 -3.68
N ARG A 179 14.76 6.23 -4.38
CA ARG A 179 15.18 4.97 -4.99
C ARG A 179 15.46 3.86 -3.98
N GLY A 180 15.93 4.21 -2.78
CA GLY A 180 16.18 3.24 -1.71
C GLY A 180 14.91 2.64 -1.11
N VAL A 181 13.83 3.43 -1.01
CA VAL A 181 12.53 3.00 -0.44
C VAL A 181 11.72 2.20 -1.46
N ASP A 182 11.71 2.62 -2.72
CA ASP A 182 10.94 1.97 -3.80
C ASP A 182 11.36 0.51 -4.02
N ALA A 183 12.65 0.18 -3.86
CA ALA A 183 13.15 -1.18 -4.08
C ALA A 183 12.64 -2.18 -3.03
N ARG A 184 12.41 -1.75 -1.78
CA ARG A 184 11.88 -2.62 -0.72
C ARG A 184 10.41 -2.92 -0.93
N LEU A 185 9.61 -1.89 -1.21
CA LEU A 185 8.17 -2.05 -1.50
C LEU A 185 7.94 -3.05 -2.64
N ARG A 186 8.71 -2.95 -3.72
CA ARG A 186 8.62 -3.88 -4.87
C ARG A 186 9.03 -5.32 -4.52
N LEU A 187 9.94 -5.50 -3.57
CA LEU A 187 10.34 -6.84 -3.09
C LEU A 187 9.27 -7.47 -2.20
N ASP A 188 8.62 -6.69 -1.35
CA ASP A 188 7.49 -7.15 -0.54
C ASP A 188 6.30 -7.57 -1.42
N ASP A 189 5.96 -6.77 -2.43
CA ASP A 189 4.91 -7.11 -3.39
C ASP A 189 5.22 -8.42 -4.15
N ALA A 190 6.47 -8.56 -4.63
CA ALA A 190 6.92 -9.77 -5.31
C ALA A 190 6.90 -11.01 -4.40
N ALA A 191 7.24 -10.87 -3.12
CA ALA A 191 7.19 -11.97 -2.15
C ALA A 191 5.74 -12.44 -1.91
N HIS A 192 4.79 -11.51 -1.76
CA HIS A 192 3.37 -11.83 -1.62
C HIS A 192 2.81 -12.54 -2.85
N GLU A 193 3.12 -12.07 -4.05
CA GLU A 193 2.63 -12.69 -5.28
C GLU A 193 3.24 -14.08 -5.49
N ALA A 194 4.53 -14.26 -5.16
CA ALA A 194 5.19 -15.56 -5.19
C ALA A 194 4.60 -16.55 -4.15
N ALA A 195 4.31 -16.09 -2.93
CA ALA A 195 3.68 -16.92 -1.90
C ALA A 195 2.28 -17.38 -2.32
N ARG A 196 1.50 -16.50 -2.95
CA ARG A 196 0.18 -16.83 -3.50
C ARG A 196 0.28 -17.83 -4.67
N ALA A 197 1.25 -17.66 -5.56
CA ALA A 197 1.48 -18.60 -6.64
C ALA A 197 1.95 -19.98 -6.15
N ALA A 198 2.66 -20.03 -5.02
CA ALA A 198 3.08 -21.28 -4.39
C ALA A 198 1.91 -21.99 -3.69
N SER A 199 1.04 -21.26 -2.98
CA SER A 199 -0.05 -21.84 -2.19
C SER A 199 -1.14 -22.51 -3.02
N ILE A 200 -1.27 -22.18 -4.30
CA ILE A 200 -2.23 -22.82 -5.23
C ILE A 200 -1.73 -24.15 -5.81
N GLN A 201 -0.45 -24.47 -5.65
CA GLN A 201 0.14 -25.68 -6.22
C GLN A 201 -0.15 -26.91 -5.37
N ARG A 202 0.04 -28.10 -5.96
CA ARG A 202 -0.26 -29.38 -5.30
C ARG A 202 0.96 -30.05 -4.68
N THR A 203 2.16 -29.76 -5.17
CA THR A 203 3.38 -30.44 -4.75
C THR A 203 4.48 -29.43 -4.45
N SER A 204 5.39 -29.77 -3.54
CA SER A 204 6.50 -28.88 -3.20
C SER A 204 7.34 -28.47 -4.41
N PRO A 205 7.71 -29.39 -5.35
CA PRO A 205 8.49 -28.98 -6.53
C PRO A 205 7.75 -27.99 -7.43
N THR A 206 6.44 -28.16 -7.63
CA THR A 206 5.64 -27.24 -8.45
C THR A 206 5.42 -25.91 -7.76
N ALA A 207 5.26 -25.90 -6.43
CA ALA A 207 5.18 -24.69 -5.61
C ALA A 207 6.48 -23.87 -5.67
N ILE A 208 7.63 -24.53 -5.53
CA ILE A 208 8.96 -23.87 -5.62
C ILE A 208 9.16 -23.27 -7.02
N ALA A 209 8.86 -24.03 -8.08
CA ALA A 209 9.00 -23.55 -9.46
C ALA A 209 8.06 -22.36 -9.76
N ALA A 210 6.80 -22.41 -9.28
CA ALA A 210 5.84 -21.33 -9.44
C ALA A 210 6.24 -20.07 -8.66
N ALA A 211 6.76 -20.21 -7.44
CA ALA A 211 7.27 -19.09 -6.66
C ALA A 211 8.44 -18.40 -7.36
N GLN A 212 9.39 -19.17 -7.91
CA GLN A 212 10.57 -18.65 -8.61
C GLN A 212 10.19 -17.90 -9.90
N SER A 213 9.32 -18.48 -10.74
CA SER A 213 8.90 -17.83 -11.99
C SER A 213 8.11 -16.54 -11.74
N THR A 214 7.24 -16.56 -10.71
CA THR A 214 6.43 -15.40 -10.31
C THR A 214 7.30 -14.29 -9.74
N ALA A 215 8.20 -14.59 -8.80
CA ALA A 215 9.13 -13.61 -8.25
C ALA A 215 9.99 -12.95 -9.34
N THR A 216 10.48 -13.72 -10.30
CA THR A 216 11.29 -13.21 -11.42
C THR A 216 10.48 -12.29 -12.34
N SER A 217 9.22 -12.65 -12.63
CA SER A 217 8.32 -11.86 -13.48
C SER A 217 7.88 -10.57 -12.78
N ALA A 218 7.61 -10.63 -11.48
CA ALA A 218 7.24 -9.47 -10.66
C ALA A 218 8.42 -8.48 -10.56
N LEU A 219 9.63 -8.96 -10.29
CA LEU A 219 10.82 -8.11 -10.20
C LEU A 219 11.20 -7.47 -11.55
N SER A 220 11.08 -8.22 -12.65
CA SER A 220 11.39 -7.68 -13.99
C SER A 220 10.36 -6.64 -14.45
N SER A 221 9.06 -6.86 -14.21
CA SER A 221 8.01 -5.87 -14.49
C SER A 221 8.12 -4.63 -13.60
N ALA A 222 8.56 -4.80 -12.35
CA ALA A 222 8.85 -3.71 -11.45
C ALA A 222 10.19 -2.99 -11.75
N GLY A 223 10.95 -3.43 -12.77
CA GLY A 223 12.20 -2.79 -13.18
C GLY A 223 13.34 -2.89 -12.16
N VAL A 224 13.32 -3.91 -11.30
CA VAL A 224 14.37 -4.16 -10.30
C VAL A 224 15.41 -5.10 -10.91
N THR A 225 16.61 -4.59 -11.16
CA THR A 225 17.75 -5.40 -11.61
C THR A 225 18.47 -6.02 -10.41
N CYS A 226 18.16 -7.29 -10.13
CA CYS A 226 18.89 -8.10 -9.16
C CYS A 226 20.19 -8.63 -9.80
N GLN A 227 21.32 -8.45 -9.12
CA GLN A 227 22.58 -9.08 -9.51
C GLN A 227 22.58 -10.57 -9.18
N SER A 228 21.99 -10.93 -8.04
CA SER A 228 21.64 -12.30 -7.69
C SER A 228 20.26 -12.32 -7.05
N LEU A 229 19.43 -13.28 -7.47
CA LEU A 229 18.10 -13.53 -6.94
C LEU A 229 18.10 -14.92 -6.31
N ALA A 230 17.74 -15.01 -5.04
CA ALA A 230 17.53 -16.25 -4.33
C ALA A 230 16.12 -16.27 -3.73
N VAL A 231 15.31 -17.24 -4.18
CA VAL A 231 13.94 -17.45 -3.70
C VAL A 231 13.90 -18.76 -2.93
N ASN A 232 13.71 -18.66 -1.62
CA ASN A 232 13.59 -19.81 -0.73
C ASN A 232 12.12 -20.03 -0.37
N THR A 233 11.58 -21.20 -0.70
CA THR A 233 10.15 -21.51 -0.48
C THR A 233 10.04 -22.65 0.51
N ALA A 234 9.57 -22.37 1.73
CA ALA A 234 9.25 -23.40 2.70
C ALA A 234 7.79 -23.80 2.54
N THR A 235 7.56 -25.01 2.01
CA THR A 235 6.23 -25.48 1.64
C THR A 235 5.48 -26.20 2.76
N GLY A 236 6.13 -26.46 3.91
CA GLY A 236 5.52 -27.17 5.04
C GLY A 236 4.99 -28.57 4.69
N GLY A 237 5.43 -29.15 3.57
CA GLY A 237 4.93 -30.43 3.06
C GLY A 237 3.62 -30.35 2.26
N MET A 238 3.17 -29.16 1.86
CA MET A 238 1.95 -28.93 1.05
C MET A 238 0.69 -29.62 1.61
N ARG A 239 0.50 -29.58 2.93
CA ARG A 239 -0.68 -30.13 3.59
C ARG A 239 -1.87 -29.16 3.42
N PRO A 240 -3.10 -29.65 3.19
CA PRO A 240 -4.29 -28.80 3.18
C PRO A 240 -4.39 -28.00 4.48
N GLY A 241 -4.55 -26.68 4.38
CA GLY A 241 -4.60 -25.79 5.54
C GLY A 241 -3.24 -25.52 6.20
N GLY A 242 -2.15 -26.04 5.62
CA GLY A 242 -0.79 -25.67 5.97
C GLY A 242 -0.43 -24.26 5.50
N MET A 243 0.76 -23.80 5.87
CA MET A 243 1.28 -22.50 5.42
C MET A 243 2.48 -22.69 4.50
N VAL A 244 2.55 -21.87 3.45
CA VAL A 244 3.72 -21.74 2.58
C VAL A 244 4.36 -20.39 2.86
N SER A 245 5.65 -20.37 3.17
CA SER A 245 6.42 -19.14 3.32
C SER A 245 7.43 -19.00 2.19
N VAL A 246 7.41 -17.88 1.49
CA VAL A 246 8.39 -17.56 0.44
C VAL A 246 9.26 -16.40 0.93
N THR A 247 10.57 -16.60 0.92
CA THR A 247 11.56 -15.56 1.19
C THR A 247 12.28 -15.23 -0.11
N VAL A 248 12.14 -13.99 -0.57
CA VAL A 248 12.81 -13.46 -1.75
C VAL A 248 13.98 -12.62 -1.27
N SER A 249 15.18 -12.95 -1.73
CA SER A 249 16.40 -12.21 -1.44
C SER A 249 17.07 -11.77 -2.74
N CYS A 250 17.44 -10.50 -2.81
CA CYS A 250 17.99 -9.89 -3.99
C CYS A 250 19.15 -8.96 -3.61
N ILE A 251 20.28 -9.12 -4.31
CA ILE A 251 21.38 -8.16 -4.24
C ILE A 251 21.11 -7.09 -5.30
N VAL A 252 20.78 -5.88 -4.83
CA VAL A 252 20.58 -4.71 -5.71
C VAL A 252 21.88 -3.91 -5.73
N SER A 253 22.41 -3.68 -6.93
CA SER A 253 23.50 -2.72 -7.14
C SER A 253 22.90 -1.33 -7.27
N PHE A 254 23.29 -0.42 -6.39
CA PHE A 254 22.81 0.96 -6.40
C PHE A 254 23.64 1.88 -7.30
N GLY A 255 24.63 1.34 -8.03
CA GLY A 255 25.46 2.05 -9.02
C GLY A 255 26.25 3.22 -8.41
N ASP A 256 27.58 3.13 -8.37
CA ASP A 256 28.53 4.22 -8.08
C ASP A 256 28.11 5.28 -7.04
N ALA A 257 27.47 4.85 -5.95
CA ALA A 257 27.31 5.66 -4.74
C ALA A 257 28.62 5.77 -3.93
N LEU A 258 29.76 5.73 -4.64
CA LEU A 258 31.11 5.75 -4.08
C LEU A 258 31.44 7.10 -3.41
N ILE A 259 30.71 8.17 -3.78
CA ILE A 259 30.89 9.52 -3.22
C ILE A 259 30.50 9.62 -1.73
N LEU A 260 29.68 8.69 -1.21
CA LEU A 260 29.17 8.73 0.18
C LEU A 260 29.61 7.54 1.06
N GLY A 261 30.54 6.70 0.60
CA GLY A 261 31.10 5.60 1.42
C GLY A 261 30.11 4.46 1.73
N VAL A 262 29.00 4.37 0.98
CA VAL A 262 27.99 3.30 1.16
C VAL A 262 28.36 2.13 0.23
N PRO A 263 28.36 0.87 0.70
CA PRO A 263 28.63 -0.28 -0.16
C PRO A 263 27.67 -0.26 -1.36
N GLY A 264 28.24 -0.33 -2.58
CA GLY A 264 27.50 -0.20 -3.84
C GLY A 264 26.47 -1.31 -4.09
N GLN A 265 26.43 -2.32 -3.23
CA GLN A 265 25.51 -3.45 -3.26
C GLN A 265 24.86 -3.63 -1.90
N LYS A 266 23.53 -3.77 -1.90
CA LYS A 266 22.73 -3.99 -0.68
C LYS A 266 21.89 -5.24 -0.86
N LEU A 267 22.03 -6.16 0.08
CA LEU A 267 21.14 -7.31 0.18
C LEU A 267 19.80 -6.83 0.74
N LEU A 268 18.74 -7.08 -0.01
CA LEU A 268 17.36 -6.86 0.41
C LEU A 268 16.68 -8.23 0.49
N ALA A 269 15.89 -8.45 1.53
CA ALA A 269 15.12 -9.66 1.72
C ALA A 269 13.71 -9.31 2.21
N ALA A 270 12.72 -10.00 1.65
CA ALA A 270 11.31 -9.90 2.02
C ALA A 270 10.73 -11.31 2.16
N THR A 271 9.85 -11.51 3.14
CA THR A 271 9.23 -12.80 3.43
C THR A 271 7.72 -12.62 3.49
N ALA A 272 7.00 -13.45 2.72
CA ALA A 272 5.54 -13.51 2.74
C ALA A 272 5.08 -14.93 3.08
N VAL A 273 3.94 -15.01 3.77
CA VAL A 273 3.34 -16.28 4.19
C VAL A 273 1.89 -16.31 3.73
N GLU A 274 1.50 -17.38 3.05
CA GLU A 274 0.14 -17.58 2.55
C GLU A 274 -0.39 -18.97 3.00
N PRO A 275 -1.68 -19.07 3.37
CA PRO A 275 -2.32 -20.34 3.68
C PRO A 275 -2.58 -21.16 2.41
N ILE A 276 -2.42 -22.48 2.52
CA ILE A 276 -2.75 -23.44 1.44
C ILE A 276 -4.26 -23.62 1.39
N ASP A 277 -4.83 -23.43 0.19
CA ASP A 277 -6.27 -23.58 -0.04
C ASP A 277 -6.75 -25.00 0.31
N THR A 278 -7.71 -25.06 1.21
CA THR A 278 -8.35 -26.30 1.69
C THR A 278 -9.53 -26.73 0.81
N TRP A 279 -10.09 -25.84 -0.01
CA TRP A 279 -11.40 -26.00 -0.64
C TRP A 279 -11.32 -25.95 -2.17
N ARG A 280 -10.60 -26.89 -2.79
CA ARG A 280 -10.78 -27.12 -4.22
C ARG A 280 -11.85 -28.18 -4.45
N SER A 281 -12.98 -27.77 -5.02
CA SER A 281 -13.99 -28.67 -5.56
C SER A 281 -13.36 -29.56 -6.63
N VAL A 282 -13.28 -30.86 -6.36
CA VAL A 282 -13.03 -31.86 -7.40
C VAL A 282 -14.28 -31.88 -8.26
N VAL A 283 -14.18 -31.44 -9.52
CA VAL A 283 -15.23 -31.73 -10.50
C VAL A 283 -15.19 -33.23 -10.74
N VAL A 284 -16.01 -33.98 -10.01
CA VAL A 284 -16.27 -35.38 -10.28
C VAL A 284 -17.14 -35.39 -11.54
N ASN A 285 -16.54 -35.71 -12.69
CA ASN A 285 -17.33 -36.15 -13.84
C ASN A 285 -17.95 -37.48 -13.44
N ILE A 286 -19.20 -37.45 -12.99
CA ILE A 286 -20.02 -38.64 -12.86
C ILE A 286 -20.32 -39.08 -14.29
N VAL A 287 -19.45 -39.92 -14.86
CA VAL A 287 -19.78 -40.69 -16.05
C VAL A 287 -20.88 -41.65 -15.59
N GLY A 288 -22.13 -41.24 -15.82
CA GLY A 288 -23.28 -42.10 -15.63
C GLY A 288 -23.10 -43.33 -16.52
N GLY A 289 -22.80 -44.45 -15.90
CA GLY A 289 -22.91 -45.76 -16.51
C GLY A 289 -24.36 -46.20 -16.44
N SER A 290 -24.93 -46.47 -17.61
CA SER A 290 -25.73 -47.65 -17.96
C SER A 290 -26.17 -47.51 -19.41
#